data_AF-L1JPK4-F1
#
_entry.id   AF-L1JPK4-F1
#
_cell.length_a   1.000
_cell.length_b   1.000
_cell.length_c   1.000
_cell.angle_alpha   90.00
_cell.angle_beta   90.00
_cell.angle_gamma   90.00
#
_symmetry.space_group_name_H-M   'P 1'
#
loop_
_entity.id
_entity.type
_entity.pdbx_description
1 polymer ?
#
loop_
_entity_poly.entity_id
_entity_poly.type
_entity_poly.pdbx_seq_one_letter_code
_entity_poly.pdbx_strand_id
1 'polypeptide(L)'
;MKDEEAVAITKAVRGLSIKSVRFYNNRITKMGAEEMSKIMIQDESLLEDFDLSKNLIGPDFPIALVHIPRIKKLNVAYNKLERISVKLLDIQAIRDRSLDIKLEANWKLQEPPFQVACMGYDQVLRWLEDSREKRRALETISTVLGEKARS
;
A
#
# COMPACT_ATOMS: atom_id res chain seq x y z
N MET A 1 5.45 14.74 -14.44
CA MET A 1 4.25 15.14 -13.70
C MET A 1 4.50 15.06 -12.20
N LYS A 2 4.05 16.06 -11.43
CA LYS A 2 4.01 16.12 -9.96
C LYS A 2 2.60 15.82 -9.46
N ASP A 3 2.39 15.93 -8.15
CA ASP A 3 1.12 15.59 -7.48
C ASP A 3 -0.06 16.40 -8.02
N GLU A 4 0.08 17.72 -8.16
CA GLU A 4 -1.01 18.61 -8.54
C GLU A 4 -1.58 18.27 -9.92
N GLU A 5 -0.68 17.95 -10.85
CA GLU A 5 -1.01 17.61 -12.23
C GLU A 5 -1.64 16.21 -12.32
N ALA A 6 -1.12 15.23 -11.56
CA ALA A 6 -1.69 13.89 -11.50
C ALA A 6 -3.11 13.89 -10.90
N VAL A 7 -3.30 14.68 -9.83
CA VAL A 7 -4.59 14.89 -9.19
C VAL A 7 -5.54 15.63 -10.14
N ALA A 8 -5.08 16.65 -10.87
CA ALA A 8 -5.89 17.36 -11.85
C ALA A 8 -6.40 16.42 -12.96
N ILE A 9 -5.53 15.56 -13.51
CA ILE A 9 -5.94 14.55 -14.48
C ILE A 9 -6.97 13.59 -13.86
N THR A 10 -6.72 13.12 -12.63
CA THR A 10 -7.64 12.20 -11.93
C THR A 10 -9.03 12.82 -11.75
N LYS A 11 -9.10 14.11 -11.40
CA LYS A 11 -10.36 14.86 -11.34
C LYS A 11 -11.01 15.04 -12.72
N ALA A 12 -10.22 15.31 -13.75
CA ALA A 12 -10.71 15.52 -15.10
C ALA A 12 -11.34 14.25 -15.71
N VAL A 13 -10.87 13.07 -15.29
CA VAL A 13 -11.40 11.78 -15.75
C VAL A 13 -12.46 11.17 -14.83
N ARG A 14 -12.96 11.95 -13.87
CA ARG A 14 -14.05 11.58 -12.96
C ARG A 14 -15.30 11.14 -13.74
N GLY A 15 -15.93 10.07 -13.28
CA GLY A 15 -17.15 9.51 -13.90
C GLY A 15 -16.92 8.77 -15.22
N LEU A 16 -15.68 8.73 -15.73
CA LEU A 16 -15.35 7.91 -16.88
C LEU A 16 -15.15 6.44 -16.48
N SER A 17 -15.55 5.53 -17.37
CA SER A 17 -15.39 4.08 -17.19
C SER A 17 -13.96 3.60 -17.44
N ILE A 18 -12.98 4.20 -16.76
CA ILE A 18 -11.57 3.86 -16.90
C ILE A 18 -11.25 2.63 -16.06
N LYS A 19 -10.68 1.61 -16.70
CA LYS A 19 -10.22 0.37 -16.06
C LYS A 19 -8.71 0.34 -15.80
N SER A 20 -7.93 1.14 -16.50
CA SER A 20 -6.47 1.19 -16.36
C SER A 20 -5.96 2.62 -16.45
N VAL A 21 -5.12 3.00 -15.49
CA VAL A 21 -4.42 4.30 -15.44
C VAL A 21 -2.93 4.04 -15.26
N ARG A 22 -2.12 4.75 -16.05
CA ARG A 22 -0.65 4.70 -15.94
C ARG A 22 -0.08 6.09 -15.71
N PHE A 23 0.46 6.29 -14.51
CA PHE A 23 1.24 7.47 -14.13
C PHE A 23 2.71 7.10 -13.85
N TYR A 24 3.20 6.03 -14.48
CA TYR A 24 4.58 5.56 -14.34
C TYR A 24 5.61 6.64 -14.71
N ASN A 25 6.79 6.57 -14.10
CA ASN A 25 7.93 7.43 -14.41
C ASN A 25 7.65 8.94 -14.27
N ASN A 26 7.08 9.31 -13.13
CA ASN A 26 6.76 10.69 -12.78
C ASN A 26 7.40 11.07 -11.44
N ARG A 27 6.94 12.17 -10.84
CA ARG A 27 7.42 12.69 -9.55
C ARG A 27 6.29 12.71 -8.52
N ILE A 28 5.38 11.75 -8.60
CA ILE A 28 4.24 11.64 -7.68
C ILE A 28 4.75 11.17 -6.33
N THR A 29 4.36 11.85 -5.27
CA THR A 29 4.70 11.51 -3.90
C THR A 29 3.57 10.71 -3.24
N LYS A 30 3.76 10.34 -1.98
CA LYS A 30 2.70 9.73 -1.16
C LYS A 30 1.44 10.61 -1.12
N MET A 31 1.59 11.93 -1.06
CA MET A 31 0.46 12.87 -0.98
C MET A 31 -0.40 12.82 -2.23
N GLY A 32 0.22 12.87 -3.42
CA GLY A 32 -0.50 12.73 -4.69
C GLY A 32 -1.21 11.39 -4.81
N ALA A 33 -0.53 10.29 -4.45
CA ALA A 33 -1.13 8.96 -4.48
C ALA A 33 -2.35 8.84 -3.53
N GLU A 34 -2.26 9.39 -2.32
CA GLU A 34 -3.39 9.41 -1.36
C GLU A 34 -4.55 10.25 -1.87
N GLU A 35 -4.29 11.44 -2.42
CA GLU A 35 -5.35 12.32 -2.91
C GLU A 35 -6.07 11.73 -4.12
N MET A 36 -5.33 11.15 -5.07
CA MET A 36 -5.92 10.41 -6.19
C MET A 36 -6.77 9.22 -5.69
N SER A 37 -6.28 8.49 -4.67
CA SER A 37 -7.04 7.38 -4.09
C SER A 37 -8.37 7.85 -3.51
N LYS A 38 -8.40 8.97 -2.77
CA LYS A 38 -9.64 9.51 -2.20
C LYS A 38 -10.66 9.83 -3.29
N ILE A 39 -10.23 10.46 -4.39
CA ILE A 39 -11.10 10.78 -5.51
C ILE A 39 -11.66 9.48 -6.12
N MET A 40 -10.81 8.50 -6.40
CA MET A 40 -11.22 7.23 -7.00
C MET A 40 -12.15 6.41 -6.10
N ILE A 41 -11.99 6.51 -4.77
CA ILE A 41 -12.90 5.89 -3.78
C ILE A 41 -14.25 6.60 -3.79
N GLN A 42 -14.26 7.94 -3.72
CA GLN A 42 -15.49 8.75 -3.72
C GLN A 42 -16.32 8.56 -4.99
N ASP A 43 -15.66 8.27 -6.11
CA ASP A 43 -16.30 8.09 -7.41
C ASP A 43 -16.69 6.66 -7.73
N GLU A 44 -16.50 5.73 -6.79
CA GLU A 44 -16.70 4.30 -7.00
C GLU A 44 -16.02 3.80 -8.29
N SER A 45 -14.80 4.29 -8.52
CA SER A 45 -14.08 4.11 -9.79
C SER A 45 -14.04 2.66 -10.25
N LEU A 46 -14.21 2.46 -11.56
CA LEU A 46 -14.08 1.15 -12.21
C LEU A 46 -12.61 0.74 -12.45
N LEU A 47 -11.65 1.45 -11.85
CA LEU A 47 -10.24 1.21 -12.02
C LEU A 47 -9.85 -0.17 -11.47
N GLU A 48 -9.26 -0.99 -12.34
CA GLU A 48 -8.78 -2.34 -12.02
C GLU A 48 -7.24 -2.41 -12.01
N ASP A 49 -6.56 -1.58 -12.80
CA ASP A 49 -5.09 -1.57 -12.95
C ASP A 49 -4.53 -0.15 -12.78
N PHE A 50 -3.69 0.06 -11.78
CA PHE A 50 -3.07 1.35 -11.50
C PHE A 50 -1.55 1.23 -11.44
N ASP A 51 -0.88 1.83 -12.44
CA ASP A 51 0.58 1.91 -12.48
C ASP A 51 1.09 3.25 -11.95
N LEU A 52 1.70 3.20 -10.77
CA LEU A 52 2.40 4.29 -10.08
C LEU A 52 3.90 4.00 -9.96
N SER A 53 4.44 3.08 -10.76
CA SER A 53 5.86 2.72 -10.68
C SER A 53 6.79 3.87 -11.07
N LYS A 54 8.04 3.83 -10.59
CA LYS A 54 9.05 4.87 -10.89
C LYS A 54 8.58 6.28 -10.51
N ASN A 55 8.10 6.43 -9.28
CA ASN A 55 7.69 7.71 -8.71
C ASN A 55 8.47 7.97 -7.40
N LEU A 56 7.97 8.87 -6.56
CA LEU A 56 8.57 9.27 -5.28
C LEU A 56 7.67 8.90 -4.09
N ILE A 57 6.88 7.84 -4.22
CA ILE A 57 5.94 7.40 -3.18
C ILE A 57 6.71 6.82 -2.00
N GLY A 58 6.49 7.36 -0.80
CA GLY A 58 7.14 6.93 0.43
C GLY A 58 7.22 8.08 1.44
N PRO A 59 7.80 7.83 2.63
CA PRO A 59 8.39 6.56 3.06
C PRO A 59 7.35 5.47 3.37
N ASP A 60 6.11 5.83 3.69
CA ASP A 60 5.08 4.81 3.97
C ASP A 60 4.25 4.50 2.73
N PHE A 61 3.86 3.24 2.61
CA PHE A 61 2.88 2.82 1.62
C PHE A 61 1.53 3.54 1.84
N PRO A 62 0.97 4.22 0.82
CA PRO A 62 -0.32 4.91 0.92
C PRO A 62 -1.47 3.90 0.93
N ILE A 63 -1.92 3.53 2.13
CA ILE A 63 -2.94 2.49 2.34
C ILE A 63 -4.28 2.79 1.66
N ALA A 64 -4.56 4.04 1.30
CA ALA A 64 -5.75 4.41 0.55
C ALA A 64 -5.81 3.75 -0.85
N LEU A 65 -4.67 3.47 -1.49
CA LEU A 65 -4.64 2.85 -2.83
C LEU A 65 -5.33 1.48 -2.85
N VAL A 66 -5.25 0.72 -1.75
CA VAL A 66 -5.85 -0.62 -1.66
C VAL A 66 -7.35 -0.57 -1.31
N HIS A 67 -7.90 0.61 -1.05
CA HIS A 67 -9.33 0.81 -0.82
C HIS A 67 -10.09 1.20 -2.11
N ILE A 68 -9.40 1.43 -3.22
CA ILE A 68 -10.04 1.71 -4.52
C ILE A 68 -10.94 0.52 -4.87
N PRO A 69 -12.27 0.69 -5.06
CA PRO A 69 -13.24 -0.41 -4.94
C PRO A 69 -12.95 -1.61 -5.84
N ARG A 70 -12.53 -1.37 -7.09
CA ARG A 70 -12.32 -2.43 -8.08
C ARG A 70 -10.86 -2.73 -8.39
N ILE A 71 -9.91 -2.16 -7.65
CA ILE A 71 -8.49 -2.38 -7.93
C ILE A 71 -8.12 -3.86 -7.78
N LYS A 72 -7.42 -4.39 -8.79
CA LYS A 72 -6.91 -5.76 -8.87
C LYS A 72 -5.40 -5.79 -9.05
N LYS A 73 -4.83 -4.77 -9.70
CA LYS A 73 -3.39 -4.65 -9.94
C LYS A 73 -2.93 -3.28 -9.52
N LEU A 74 -1.98 -3.23 -8.62
CA LEU A 74 -1.36 -1.99 -8.16
C LEU A 74 0.14 -2.09 -8.29
N ASN A 75 0.73 -1.23 -9.12
CA ASN A 75 2.18 -1.18 -9.28
C ASN A 75 2.76 0.05 -8.59
N VAL A 76 3.50 -0.17 -7.50
CA VAL A 76 4.28 0.87 -6.80
C VAL A 76 5.76 0.51 -6.75
N ALA A 77 6.22 -0.30 -7.70
CA ALA A 77 7.64 -0.65 -7.82
C ALA A 77 8.50 0.59 -8.12
N TYR A 78 9.79 0.52 -7.79
CA TYR A 78 10.74 1.63 -8.02
C TYR A 78 10.31 2.96 -7.40
N ASN A 79 9.86 2.93 -6.14
CA ASN A 79 9.48 4.12 -5.39
C ASN A 79 10.45 4.35 -4.21
N LYS A 80 10.01 5.08 -3.17
CA LYS A 80 10.79 5.42 -1.97
C LYS A 80 10.16 4.77 -0.72
N LEU A 81 9.49 3.64 -0.88
CA LEU A 81 8.86 2.96 0.25
C LEU A 81 9.94 2.42 1.20
N GLU A 82 9.72 2.69 2.48
CA GLU A 82 10.52 2.22 3.61
C GLU A 82 9.69 1.28 4.50
N ARG A 83 8.37 1.47 4.57
CA ARG A 83 7.47 0.62 5.36
C ARG A 83 6.11 0.36 4.71
N ILE A 84 5.57 -0.83 5.00
CA ILE A 84 4.24 -1.30 4.66
C ILE A 84 3.52 -1.65 5.96
N SER A 85 2.35 -1.03 6.16
CA SER A 85 1.58 -1.24 7.37
C SER A 85 0.94 -2.63 7.44
N VAL A 86 0.92 -3.24 8.62
CA VAL A 86 0.14 -4.47 8.89
C VAL A 86 -1.35 -4.31 8.65
N LYS A 87 -1.88 -3.08 8.60
CA LYS A 87 -3.26 -2.79 8.20
C LYS A 87 -3.59 -3.34 6.80
N LEU A 88 -2.57 -3.57 5.96
CA LEU A 88 -2.74 -4.21 4.67
C LEU A 88 -3.37 -5.62 4.80
N LEU A 89 -3.06 -6.35 5.87
CA LEU A 89 -3.65 -7.67 6.13
C LEU A 89 -5.17 -7.60 6.35
N ASP A 90 -5.62 -6.62 7.12
CA ASP A 90 -7.03 -6.45 7.45
C ASP A 90 -7.85 -6.15 6.20
N ILE A 91 -7.28 -5.36 5.29
CA ILE A 91 -7.91 -5.01 4.00
C ILE A 91 -7.94 -6.23 3.06
N GLN A 92 -6.88 -7.05 3.04
CA GLN A 92 -6.84 -8.28 2.23
C GLN A 92 -7.87 -9.31 2.68
N ALA A 93 -8.10 -9.43 4.00
CA ALA A 93 -9.12 -10.32 4.53
C ALA A 93 -10.54 -9.95 4.03
N ILE A 94 -10.77 -8.67 3.73
CA ILE A 94 -12.06 -8.17 3.22
C ILE A 94 -12.17 -8.32 1.68
N ARG A 95 -11.06 -8.23 0.94
CA ARG A 95 -11.03 -8.16 -0.54
C ARG A 95 -10.84 -9.49 -1.28
N ASP A 96 -10.96 -10.63 -0.58
CA ASP A 96 -10.77 -11.97 -1.16
C ASP A 96 -9.39 -12.19 -1.84
N ARG A 97 -8.32 -11.61 -1.27
CA ARG A 97 -6.91 -11.79 -1.70
C ARG A 97 -6.58 -11.62 -3.20
N SER A 98 -7.49 -11.06 -3.99
CA SER A 98 -7.36 -10.95 -5.46
C SER A 98 -6.51 -9.78 -5.94
N LEU A 99 -6.03 -8.95 -5.02
CA LEU A 99 -5.22 -7.77 -5.33
C LEU A 99 -3.73 -8.15 -5.43
N ASP A 100 -3.14 -7.95 -6.60
CA ASP A 100 -1.70 -8.05 -6.84
C ASP A 100 -1.03 -6.69 -6.62
N ILE A 101 -0.03 -6.63 -5.74
CA ILE A 101 0.74 -5.40 -5.46
C ILE A 101 2.22 -5.63 -5.77
N LYS A 102 2.72 -4.88 -6.75
CA LYS A 102 4.15 -4.86 -7.10
C LYS A 102 4.90 -3.85 -6.24
N LEU A 103 5.85 -4.34 -5.46
CA LEU A 103 6.60 -3.61 -4.44
C LEU A 103 8.12 -3.64 -4.70
N GLU A 104 8.57 -4.31 -5.75
CA GLU A 104 9.98 -4.51 -6.05
C GLU A 104 10.70 -3.18 -6.28
N ALA A 105 12.03 -3.21 -6.15
CA ALA A 105 12.90 -2.05 -6.34
C ALA A 105 12.60 -0.84 -5.42
N ASN A 106 11.92 -1.05 -4.30
CA ASN A 106 11.90 -0.14 -3.15
C ASN A 106 13.08 -0.46 -2.23
N TRP A 107 14.30 -0.11 -2.65
CA TRP A 107 15.56 -0.51 -1.99
C TRP A 107 15.72 -0.06 -0.53
N LYS A 108 14.92 0.91 -0.07
CA LYS A 108 14.90 1.37 1.32
C LYS A 108 13.88 0.64 2.20
N LEU A 109 13.16 -0.35 1.67
CA LEU A 109 12.13 -1.06 2.41
C LEU A 109 12.75 -1.86 3.56
N GLN A 110 12.36 -1.52 4.79
CA GLN A 110 12.81 -2.15 6.03
C GLN A 110 11.72 -3.07 6.62
N GLU A 111 10.45 -2.70 6.44
CA GLU A 111 9.30 -3.42 6.99
C GLU A 111 8.22 -3.60 5.91
N PRO A 112 8.15 -4.74 5.19
CA PRO A 112 9.06 -5.89 5.24
C PRO A 112 10.45 -5.58 4.70
N PRO A 113 11.48 -6.40 4.98
CA PRO A 113 12.78 -6.27 4.35
C PRO A 113 12.67 -6.28 2.82
N PHE A 114 13.45 -5.45 2.14
CA PHE A 114 13.50 -5.35 0.68
C PHE A 114 13.52 -6.72 -0.03
N GLN A 115 14.29 -7.68 0.48
CA GLN A 115 14.38 -9.03 -0.08
C GLN A 115 13.01 -9.74 -0.11
N VAL A 116 12.21 -9.57 0.94
CA VAL A 116 10.85 -10.13 1.01
C VAL A 116 9.96 -9.48 -0.04
N ALA A 117 10.04 -8.16 -0.23
CA ALA A 117 9.30 -7.48 -1.29
C ALA A 117 9.70 -7.94 -2.70
N CYS A 118 10.98 -8.27 -2.92
CA CYS A 118 11.46 -8.86 -4.18
C CYS A 118 10.94 -10.28 -4.44
N MET A 119 10.51 -11.01 -3.41
CA MET A 119 9.92 -12.34 -3.57
C MET A 119 8.43 -12.30 -3.96
N GLY A 120 7.83 -11.10 -4.03
CA GLY A 120 6.45 -10.90 -4.45
C GLY A 120 5.46 -10.71 -3.30
N TYR A 121 4.23 -10.37 -3.67
CA TYR A 121 3.21 -9.91 -2.74
C TYR A 121 2.81 -10.94 -1.68
N ASP A 122 2.67 -12.22 -2.07
CA ASP A 122 2.31 -13.29 -1.13
C ASP A 122 3.34 -13.44 0.02
N GLN A 123 4.62 -13.25 -0.30
CA GLN A 123 5.69 -13.32 0.69
C GLN A 123 5.67 -12.10 1.62
N VAL A 124 5.27 -10.94 1.12
CA VAL A 124 5.01 -9.76 1.94
C VAL A 124 3.86 -10.01 2.91
N LEU A 125 2.75 -10.61 2.47
CA LEU A 125 1.61 -10.94 3.33
C LEU A 125 2.01 -11.91 4.45
N ARG A 126 2.71 -13.00 4.11
CA ARG A 126 3.23 -13.96 5.10
C ARG A 126 4.14 -13.28 6.13
N TRP A 127 5.05 -12.43 5.67
CA TRP A 127 5.93 -11.69 6.59
C TRP A 127 5.15 -10.76 7.52
N LEU A 128 4.11 -10.09 7.03
CA LEU A 128 3.25 -9.22 7.84
C LEU A 128 2.45 -10.03 8.87
N GLU A 129 1.97 -11.22 8.51
CA GLU A 129 1.26 -12.14 9.42
C GLU A 129 2.18 -12.57 10.57
N ASP A 130 3.37 -13.10 10.26
CA ASP A 130 4.39 -13.46 11.25
C ASP A 130 4.74 -12.26 12.15
N SER A 131 4.92 -11.08 11.55
CA SER A 131 5.28 -9.86 12.27
C SER A 131 4.16 -9.36 13.20
N ARG A 132 2.89 -9.62 12.85
CA ARG A 132 1.74 -9.31 13.69
C ARG A 132 1.64 -10.27 14.87
N GLU A 133 1.84 -11.56 14.64
CA GLU A 133 1.83 -12.59 15.70
C GLU A 133 2.97 -12.39 16.70
N LYS A 134 4.19 -12.14 16.20
CA LYS A 134 5.34 -11.87 17.05
C LYS A 134 5.15 -10.64 17.95
N ARG A 135 4.52 -9.58 17.41
CA ARG A 135 4.15 -8.39 18.20
C ARG A 135 3.14 -8.71 19.30
N ARG A 136 2.07 -9.44 18.99
CA ARG A 136 1.07 -9.87 19.99
C ARG A 136 1.68 -10.72 21.11
N ALA A 137 2.59 -11.62 20.78
CA ALA A 137 3.29 -12.45 21.76
C ALA A 137 4.15 -11.59 22.71
N LEU A 138 4.87 -10.60 22.17
CA LEU A 138 5.68 -9.67 22.98
C LEU A 138 4.80 -8.80 23.90
N GLU A 139 3.67 -8.31 23.40
CA GLU A 139 2.70 -7.54 24.20
C GLU A 139 2.16 -8.37 25.37
N THR A 140 1.84 -9.65 25.12
CA THR A 140 1.34 -10.56 26.16
C THR A 140 2.39 -10.80 27.26
N ILE A 141 3.65 -11.03 26.87
CA ILE A 141 4.76 -11.20 27.83
C ILE A 141 4.94 -9.92 28.66
N SER A 142 4.92 -8.75 28.01
CA SER A 142 5.07 -7.47 28.70
C SER A 142 3.97 -7.23 29.74
N THR A 143 2.73 -7.57 29.42
CA THR A 143 1.60 -7.44 30.36
C THR A 143 1.76 -8.35 31.57
N VAL A 144 2.07 -9.64 31.35
CA VAL A 144 2.25 -10.62 32.44
C VAL A 144 3.41 -10.22 33.36
N LEU A 145 4.53 -9.73 32.81
CA LEU A 145 5.67 -9.27 33.62
C LEU A 145 5.34 -7.98 34.38
N GLY A 146 4.59 -7.05 33.78
CA GLY A 146 4.18 -5.80 34.41
C GLY A 146 3.15 -5.97 35.52
N GLU A 147 2.34 -7.03 35.49
CA GLU A 147 1.41 -7.41 36.57
C GLU A 147 2.15 -8.07 37.73
N LYS A 148 3.11 -8.98 37.46
CA LYS A 148 3.95 -9.61 38.50
C LYS A 148 4.83 -8.62 39.25
N ALA A 149 5.21 -7.50 38.64
CA ALA A 149 6.00 -6.45 39.31
C ALA A 149 5.17 -5.57 40.27
N ARG A 150 3.83 -5.67 40.23
CA ARG A 150 2.90 -4.90 41.08
C ARG A 150 2.26 -5.73 42.20
N SER A 151 2.48 -7.04 42.22
CA SER A 151 2.07 -7.98 43.27
C SER A 151 3.20 -8.25 44.25
#